data_AF-A0A952BAK3-F1
#
_entry.id   AF-A0A952BAK3-F1
#
_cell.length_a   1.000
_cell.length_b   1.000
_cell.length_c   1.000
_cell.angle_alpha   90.00
_cell.angle_beta   90.00
_cell.angle_gamma   90.00
#
_symmetry.space_group_name_H-M   'P 1'
#
loop_
_entity.id
_entity.type
_entity.pdbx_description
1 polymer ?
#
loop_
_entity_poly.entity_id
_entity_poly.type
_entity_poly.pdbx_seq_one_letter_code
_entity_poly.pdbx_strand_id
1 'polypeptide(L)'
;MIIEKVAAVFFLIVGLSYLLNARVWVRFAKSLLSEPQRMLPVLWVTLPIGLIIIFVHNIWTGWSIIVTLIGWVLTIKSAFYLLFPQIVKVFSGLSDEALRRNFLGGGVFMTVLGALLVFRYVM
;
A
#
# COMPACT_ATOMS: atom_id res chain seq x y z
N MET A 1 -14.10 -14.08 -2.17
CA MET A 1 -12.94 -15.00 -2.03
C MET A 1 -12.10 -14.63 -0.81
N ILE A 2 -11.23 -15.52 -0.33
CA ILE A 2 -10.37 -15.26 0.86
C ILE A 2 -9.48 -14.01 0.67
N ILE A 3 -8.98 -13.79 -0.56
CA ILE A 3 -8.10 -12.66 -0.88
C ILE A 3 -8.82 -11.33 -0.71
N GLU A 4 -10.09 -11.22 -1.10
CA GLU A 4 -10.87 -9.99 -0.93
C GLU A 4 -11.12 -9.68 0.55
N LYS A 5 -11.41 -10.69 1.37
CA LYS A 5 -11.57 -10.54 2.82
C LYS A 5 -10.28 -10.07 3.48
N VAL A 6 -9.16 -10.69 3.13
CA VAL A 6 -7.82 -10.31 3.63
C VAL A 6 -7.50 -8.88 3.21
N ALA A 7 -7.70 -8.54 1.94
CA ALA A 7 -7.47 -7.18 1.44
C ALA A 7 -8.33 -6.16 2.16
N ALA A 8 -9.64 -6.41 2.30
CA ALA A 8 -10.57 -5.50 2.98
C ALA A 8 -10.14 -5.18 4.41
N VAL A 9 -9.85 -6.22 5.20
CA VAL A 9 -9.37 -6.07 6.58
C VAL A 9 -8.01 -5.37 6.62
N PHE A 10 -7.10 -5.71 5.71
CA PHE A 10 -5.80 -5.06 5.60
C PHE A 10 -5.94 -3.55 5.33
N PHE A 11 -6.77 -3.13 4.38
CA PHE A 11 -7.01 -1.71 4.09
C PHE A 11 -7.55 -0.97 5.29
N LEU A 12 -8.50 -1.58 6.01
CA LEU A 12 -9.08 -0.98 7.19
C LEU A 12 -8.01 -0.76 8.28
N ILE A 13 -7.22 -1.80 8.60
CA ILE A 13 -6.18 -1.74 9.63
C ILE A 13 -5.08 -0.75 9.24
N VAL A 14 -4.58 -0.79 8.00
CA VAL A 14 -3.50 0.09 7.54
C VAL A 14 -3.99 1.54 7.45
N GLY A 15 -5.21 1.77 6.95
CA GLY A 15 -5.80 3.11 6.92
C GLY A 15 -5.93 3.72 8.31
N LEU A 16 -6.41 2.94 9.28
CA LEU A 16 -6.49 3.38 10.68
C LEU A 16 -5.09 3.63 11.25
N SER A 17 -4.12 2.77 10.95
CA SER A 17 -2.73 2.97 11.36
C SER A 17 -2.15 4.27 10.80
N TYR A 18 -2.43 4.62 9.54
CA TYR A 18 -2.00 5.88 8.92
C TYR A 18 -2.62 7.09 9.61
N LEU A 19 -3.91 7.02 9.97
CA LEU A 19 -4.61 8.11 10.66
C LEU A 19 -4.13 8.31 12.10
N LEU A 20 -4.06 7.23 12.87
CA LEU A 20 -3.72 7.25 14.29
C LEU A 20 -2.22 7.48 14.50
N ASN A 21 -1.38 7.01 13.57
CA ASN A 21 0.07 7.00 13.73
C ASN A 21 0.81 7.73 12.59
N ALA A 22 0.21 8.76 11.99
CA ALA A 22 0.78 9.48 10.84
C ALA A 22 2.24 9.90 11.05
N ARG A 23 2.62 10.37 12.24
CA ARG A 23 4.01 10.76 12.57
C ARG A 23 4.98 9.58 12.52
N VAL A 24 4.54 8.38 12.91
CA VAL A 24 5.36 7.16 12.83
C VAL A 24 5.61 6.81 11.37
N TRP A 25 4.57 6.87 10.54
CA TRP A 25 4.65 6.60 9.11
C TRP A 25 5.51 7.62 8.35
N VAL A 26 5.46 8.91 8.72
CA VAL A 26 6.36 9.95 8.19
C VAL A 26 7.82 9.61 8.50
N ARG A 27 8.14 9.27 9.76
CA ARG A 27 9.51 8.88 10.14
C ARG A 27 9.97 7.62 9.41
N PHE A 28 9.09 6.62 9.31
CA PHE A 28 9.36 5.40 8.57
C PHE A 28 9.66 5.71 7.10
N ALA A 29 8.80 6.49 6.44
CA ALA A 29 9.00 6.91 5.05
C ALA A 29 10.33 7.65 4.86
N LYS A 30 10.65 8.62 5.72
CA LYS A 30 11.94 9.32 5.68
C LYS A 30 13.13 8.37 5.80
N SER A 31 13.03 7.38 6.69
CA SER A 31 14.07 6.36 6.83
C SER A 31 14.23 5.51 5.57
N LEU A 32 13.14 5.17 4.88
CA LEU A 32 13.20 4.46 3.59
C LEU A 32 13.77 5.35 2.48
N LEU A 33 13.42 6.63 2.47
CA LEU A 33 13.84 7.59 1.46
C LEU A 33 15.30 8.04 1.61
N SER A 34 15.91 7.84 2.78
CA SER A 34 17.30 8.24 3.02
C SER A 34 18.30 7.35 2.29
N GLU A 35 18.02 6.05 2.17
CA GLU A 35 18.93 5.07 1.56
C GLU A 35 18.15 4.02 0.76
N PRO A 36 18.43 3.83 -0.54
CA PRO A 36 17.68 2.89 -1.39
C PRO A 36 17.61 1.46 -0.83
N GLN A 37 18.67 0.98 -0.16
CA GLN A 37 18.73 -0.38 0.38
C GLN A 37 17.73 -0.60 1.52
N ARG A 38 17.34 0.45 2.26
CA ARG A 38 16.39 0.34 3.37
C ARG A 38 14.99 -0.01 2.92
N MET A 39 14.69 0.17 1.63
CA MET A 39 13.39 -0.19 1.07
C MET A 39 13.27 -1.67 0.70
N LEU A 40 14.39 -2.38 0.52
CA LEU A 40 14.40 -3.80 0.09
C LEU A 40 13.48 -4.70 0.93
N PRO A 41 13.45 -4.63 2.28
CA PRO A 41 12.56 -5.47 3.07
C PRO A 41 11.08 -5.24 2.76
N VAL A 42 10.69 -3.99 2.50
CA VAL A 42 9.32 -3.64 2.11
C VAL A 42 8.99 -4.24 0.75
N LEU A 43 9.93 -4.19 -0.20
CA LEU A 43 9.74 -4.74 -1.55
C LEU A 43 9.66 -6.27 -1.54
N TRP A 44 10.47 -6.94 -0.72
CA TRP A 44 10.45 -8.39 -0.56
C TRP A 44 9.14 -8.92 0.01
N VAL A 45 8.42 -8.12 0.81
CA VAL A 45 7.09 -8.48 1.32
C VAL A 45 6.00 -8.11 0.32
N THR A 46 6.07 -6.90 -0.24
CA THR A 46 4.98 -6.36 -1.07
C THR A 46 4.92 -6.95 -2.48
N LEU A 47 6.05 -7.34 -3.07
CA LEU A 47 6.07 -7.97 -4.39
C LEU A 47 5.37 -9.33 -4.41
N PRO A 48 5.70 -10.31 -3.54
CA PRO A 48 5.00 -11.59 -3.51
C PRO A 48 3.50 -11.43 -3.25
N ILE A 49 3.09 -10.51 -2.36
CA ILE A 49 1.68 -10.23 -2.10
C ILE A 49 0.98 -9.75 -3.38
N GLY A 50 1.59 -8.80 -4.11
CA GLY A 50 1.05 -8.32 -5.38
C GLY A 50 0.90 -9.44 -6.42
N LEU A 51 1.94 -10.28 -6.56
CA LEU A 51 1.93 -11.42 -7.48
C LEU A 51 0.88 -12.46 -7.11
N ILE A 52 0.71 -12.78 -5.82
CA ILE A 52 -0.35 -13.70 -5.36
C ILE A 52 -1.72 -13.17 -5.75
N ILE A 53 -1.97 -11.87 -5.59
CA ILE A 53 -3.25 -11.27 -6.00
C ILE A 53 -3.44 -11.39 -7.52
N ILE A 54 -2.41 -11.10 -8.33
CA ILE A 54 -2.50 -11.20 -9.80
C ILE A 54 -2.71 -12.66 -10.26
N PHE A 55 -2.02 -13.63 -9.68
CA PHE A 55 -2.11 -15.01 -10.16
C PHE A 55 -3.32 -15.77 -9.61
N VAL A 56 -3.85 -15.39 -8.44
CA VAL A 56 -4.92 -16.13 -7.77
C VAL A 56 -6.28 -15.41 -7.82
N HIS A 57 -6.30 -14.07 -7.85
CA HIS A 57 -7.54 -13.29 -7.74
C HIS A 57 -7.95 -12.52 -9.00
N ASN A 58 -7.04 -12.22 -9.94
CA ASN A 58 -7.21 -11.28 -11.07
C ASN A 58 -8.60 -11.27 -11.78
N ILE A 59 -9.56 -10.57 -11.19
CA ILE A 59 -10.96 -10.46 -11.59
C ILE A 59 -11.26 -8.98 -11.86
N TRP A 60 -11.67 -8.70 -13.10
CA TRP A 60 -11.89 -7.34 -13.59
C TRP A 60 -13.34 -6.88 -13.56
N THR A 61 -14.19 -7.57 -12.80
CA THR A 61 -15.63 -7.30 -12.73
C THR A 61 -16.06 -6.91 -11.32
N GLY A 62 -17.08 -6.03 -11.24
CA GLY A 62 -17.68 -5.58 -9.99
C GLY A 62 -16.68 -4.94 -9.02
N TRP A 63 -16.87 -5.17 -7.73
CA TRP A 63 -16.02 -4.63 -6.65
C TRP A 63 -14.64 -5.31 -6.57
N SER A 64 -14.52 -6.52 -7.13
CA SER A 64 -13.30 -7.33 -7.09
C SER A 64 -12.16 -6.68 -7.88
N ILE A 65 -12.48 -5.80 -8.84
CA ILE A 65 -11.52 -5.01 -9.62
C ILE A 65 -10.59 -4.19 -8.71
N ILE A 66 -11.09 -3.71 -7.57
CA ILE A 66 -10.30 -2.88 -6.65
C ILE A 66 -9.11 -3.69 -6.13
N VAL A 67 -9.38 -4.92 -5.65
CA VAL A 67 -8.35 -5.84 -5.16
C VAL A 67 -7.37 -6.19 -6.28
N THR A 68 -7.86 -6.41 -7.49
CA THR A 68 -7.01 -6.66 -8.66
C THR A 68 -6.08 -5.48 -8.98
N LEU A 69 -6.59 -4.26 -8.98
CA LEU A 69 -5.79 -3.04 -9.19
C LEU A 69 -4.70 -2.89 -8.12
N ILE A 70 -5.00 -3.23 -6.87
CA ILE A 70 -4.01 -3.22 -5.79
C ILE A 70 -2.90 -4.24 -6.05
N GLY A 71 -3.24 -5.45 -6.49
CA GLY A 71 -2.26 -6.46 -6.88
C GLY A 71 -1.28 -5.94 -7.94
N TRP A 72 -1.82 -5.28 -8.97
CA TRP A 72 -1.02 -4.63 -10.02
C TRP A 72 -0.17 -3.47 -9.51
N VAL A 73 -0.73 -2.56 -8.70
CA VAL A 73 0.03 -1.45 -8.12
C VAL A 73 1.18 -1.95 -7.25
N LEU A 74 0.94 -2.95 -6.38
CA LEU A 74 1.98 -3.54 -5.55
C LEU A 74 3.08 -4.18 -6.40
N THR A 75 2.71 -4.95 -7.41
CA THR A 75 3.65 -5.64 -8.30
C THR A 75 4.49 -4.66 -9.10
N ILE A 76 3.85 -3.73 -9.82
CA ILE A 76 4.54 -2.76 -10.68
C ILE A 76 5.43 -1.85 -9.84
N LYS A 77 4.91 -1.30 -8.74
CA LYS A 77 5.70 -0.44 -7.84
C LYS A 77 6.94 -1.16 -7.33
N SER A 78 6.77 -2.40 -6.86
CA SER A 78 7.88 -3.13 -6.24
C SER A 78 8.90 -3.59 -7.27
N ALA A 79 8.46 -4.08 -8.43
CA ALA A 79 9.35 -4.40 -9.54
C ALA A 79 10.13 -3.16 -10.00
N PHE A 80 9.45 -2.02 -10.17
CA PHE A 80 10.08 -0.78 -10.59
C PHE A 80 11.15 -0.33 -9.60
N TYR A 81 10.87 -0.35 -8.29
CA TYR A 81 11.87 0.02 -7.28
C TYR A 81 13.03 -0.98 -7.15
N LEU A 82 12.82 -2.27 -7.43
CA LEU A 82 13.90 -3.26 -7.46
C LEU A 82 14.80 -3.08 -8.69
N LEU A 83 14.22 -2.79 -9.85
CA LEU A 83 14.95 -2.57 -11.10
C LEU A 83 15.64 -1.19 -11.12
N PHE A 84 15.05 -0.19 -10.48
CA PHE A 84 15.51 1.20 -10.49
C PHE A 84 15.57 1.80 -9.08
N PRO A 85 16.43 1.29 -8.18
CA PRO A 85 16.44 1.71 -6.77
C PRO A 85 16.77 3.18 -6.56
N GLN A 86 17.45 3.83 -7.52
CA GLN A 86 17.78 5.26 -7.43
C GLN A 86 16.56 6.19 -7.49
N ILE A 87 15.42 5.72 -8.00
CA ILE A 87 14.20 6.55 -8.09
C ILE A 87 13.70 7.00 -6.71
N VAL A 88 14.06 6.28 -5.63
CA VAL A 88 13.79 6.68 -4.24
C VAL A 88 14.28 8.10 -3.95
N LYS A 89 15.41 8.50 -4.54
CA LYS A 89 16.00 9.83 -4.36
C LYS A 89 15.14 10.96 -4.92
N VAL A 90 14.24 10.68 -5.86
CA VAL A 90 13.29 11.68 -6.38
C VAL A 90 12.36 12.17 -5.27
N PHE A 91 12.07 11.31 -4.29
CA PHE A 91 11.15 11.60 -3.20
C PHE A 91 11.85 12.04 -1.91
N SER A 92 13.19 12.02 -1.84
CA SER A 92 13.93 12.36 -0.62
C SER A 92 13.78 13.83 -0.20
N GLY A 93 13.42 14.72 -1.13
CA GLY A 93 13.16 16.13 -0.87
C GLY A 93 11.76 16.44 -0.31
N LEU A 94 10.89 15.44 -0.10
CA LEU A 94 9.55 15.67 0.43
C LEU A 94 9.61 16.17 1.89
N SER A 95 8.88 17.25 2.17
CA SER A 95 8.76 17.79 3.52
C SER A 95 7.96 16.86 4.44
N ASP A 96 8.19 16.97 5.75
CA ASP A 96 7.42 16.21 6.75
C ASP A 96 5.92 16.46 6.65
N GLU A 97 5.53 17.71 6.38
CA GLU A 97 4.12 18.08 6.27
C GLU A 97 3.50 17.51 4.99
N ALA A 98 4.25 17.48 3.88
CA ALA A 98 3.79 16.83 2.65
C ALA A 98 3.59 15.32 2.84
N LEU A 99 4.55 14.64 3.47
CA LEU A 99 4.43 13.22 3.81
C LEU A 99 3.26 12.97 4.77
N ARG A 100 3.12 13.80 5.81
CA ARG A 100 2.04 13.69 6.79
C ARG A 100 0.67 13.83 6.13
N ARG A 101 0.50 14.84 5.27
CA ARG A 101 -0.74 15.04 4.51
C ARG A 101 -1.04 13.84 3.61
N ASN A 102 -0.02 13.28 2.96
CA ASN A 102 -0.18 12.07 2.14
C ASN A 102 -0.61 10.86 2.99
N PHE A 103 -0.01 10.65 4.17
CA PHE A 103 -0.42 9.57 5.07
C PHE A 103 -1.82 9.78 5.62
N LEU A 104 -2.21 10.99 6.02
CA LEU A 104 -3.57 11.26 6.49
C LEU A 104 -4.60 11.09 5.38
N GLY A 105 -4.37 11.65 4.19
CA GLY A 105 -5.27 11.51 3.04
C GLY A 105 -5.39 10.05 2.60
N GLY A 106 -4.25 9.36 2.48
CA GLY A 106 -4.21 7.92 2.20
C GLY A 106 -4.90 7.10 3.30
N GLY A 107 -4.75 7.49 4.56
CA GLY A 107 -5.39 6.86 5.70
C GLY A 107 -6.92 6.96 5.65
N VAL A 108 -7.46 8.15 5.39
CA VAL A 108 -8.92 8.33 5.20
C VAL A 108 -9.42 7.47 4.05
N PHE A 109 -8.75 7.54 2.90
CA PHE A 109 -9.12 6.76 1.73
C PHE A 109 -9.10 5.25 2.01
N MET A 110 -8.02 4.73 2.59
CA MET A 110 -7.87 3.31 2.90
C MET A 110 -8.85 2.84 3.97
N THR A 111 -9.13 3.65 5.00
CA THR A 111 -10.11 3.30 6.04
C THR A 111 -11.53 3.24 5.47
N VAL A 112 -11.94 4.25 4.70
CA VAL A 112 -13.28 4.27 4.09
C VAL A 112 -13.42 3.11 3.10
N LEU A 113 -12.44 2.92 2.21
CA LEU A 113 -12.44 1.82 1.26
C LEU A 113 -12.46 0.47 1.98
N GLY A 114 -11.58 0.29 2.97
CA GLY A 114 -11.52 -0.94 3.78
C GLY A 114 -12.84 -1.24 4.47
N ALA A 115 -13.48 -0.24 5.10
CA ALA A 115 -14.79 -0.40 5.73
C ALA A 115 -15.88 -0.84 4.74
N LEU A 116 -15.92 -0.22 3.55
CA LEU A 116 -16.87 -0.59 2.49
C LEU A 116 -16.63 -2.03 1.99
N LEU A 117 -15.37 -2.41 1.78
CA LEU A 117 -15.02 -3.75 1.33
C LEU A 117 -15.30 -4.80 2.43
N VAL A 118 -15.07 -4.48 3.71
CA VAL A 118 -15.40 -5.35 4.84
C VAL A 118 -16.91 -5.58 4.89
N PHE A 119 -17.71 -4.51 4.79
CA PHE A 119 -19.16 -4.61 4.73
C PHE A 119 -19.65 -5.45 3.55
N ARG A 120 -18.95 -5.41 2.42
CA ARG A 120 -19.36 -6.15 1.22
C ARG A 120 -18.97 -7.63 1.22
N TYR A 121 -17.81 -7.96 1.78
CA TYR A 121 -17.18 -9.28 1.61
C TYR A 121 -17.09 -10.11 2.89
N VAL A 122 -17.19 -9.48 4.06
CA VAL A 122 -17.04 -10.14 5.36
C VAL A 122 -18.38 -10.30 6.08
N MET A 123 -19.22 -9.27 6.00
CA MET A 123 -20.62 -9.29 6.44
C MET A 123 -21.52 -9.83 5.32
#